data_AF-A0A973ZYN1-F1
#
_entry.id   AF-A0A973ZYN1-F1
#
_cell.length_a   1.000
_cell.length_b   1.000
_cell.length_c   1.000
_cell.angle_alpha   90.00
_cell.angle_beta   90.00
_cell.angle_gamma   90.00
#
_symmetry.space_group_name_H-M   'P 1'
#
loop_
_entity.id
_entity.type
_entity.pdbx_description
1 polymer ?
#
loop_
_entity_poly.entity_id
_entity_poly.type
_entity_poly.pdbx_seq_one_letter_code
_entity_poly.pdbx_strand_id
1 'polypeptide(L)' 'MQKRKLSHLILALAIAGAAVPAHAMTQDELVTKLQAAGYADISDVKSTAEGMTAKAMKNGKPVRLVIDSSGQVKEQN' A
#
# COMPACT_ATOMS: atom_id res chain seq x y z
N MET A 1 -44.41 28.23 -11.04
CA MET A 1 -44.53 26.79 -10.74
C MET A 1 -44.28 25.98 -12.01
N GLN A 2 -43.58 24.85 -11.86
CA GLN A 2 -43.45 23.69 -12.78
C GLN A 2 -42.44 23.66 -13.93
N LYS A 3 -41.44 22.78 -13.69
CA LYS A 3 -41.03 21.61 -14.51
C LYS A 3 -40.25 21.97 -15.80
N ARG A 4 -39.09 21.38 -16.10
CA ARG A 4 -38.72 19.96 -16.02
C ARG A 4 -37.20 19.80 -15.84
N LYS A 5 -36.85 18.88 -14.94
CA LYS A 5 -35.55 18.24 -14.78
C LYS A 5 -35.10 17.60 -16.11
N LEU A 6 -33.78 17.37 -16.24
CA LEU A 6 -33.14 16.17 -16.81
C LEU A 6 -32.01 16.51 -17.80
N SER A 7 -30.76 16.35 -17.35
CA SER A 7 -29.77 15.59 -18.13
C SER A 7 -28.60 15.22 -17.21
N HIS A 8 -28.75 14.12 -16.48
CA HIS A 8 -27.65 13.50 -15.75
C HIS A 8 -26.87 12.63 -16.73
N LEU A 9 -25.71 13.13 -17.17
CA LEU A 9 -24.75 12.33 -17.92
C LEU A 9 -24.05 11.40 -16.91
N ILE A 10 -24.57 10.19 -16.73
CA ILE A 10 -23.94 9.17 -15.90
C ILE A 10 -22.75 8.62 -16.67
N LEU A 11 -21.55 9.12 -16.35
CA LEU A 11 -20.29 8.56 -16.83
C LEU A 11 -19.99 7.32 -15.99
N ALA A 12 -20.35 6.14 -16.51
CA ALA A 12 -19.97 4.87 -15.91
C ALA A 12 -18.48 4.62 -16.17
N LEU A 13 -17.63 4.96 -15.20
CA LEU A 13 -16.22 4.59 -15.20
C LEU A 13 -16.12 3.13 -14.75
N ALA A 14 -15.98 2.22 -15.72
CA ALA A 14 -15.70 0.82 -15.45
C ALA A 14 -14.33 0.71 -14.77
N ILE A 15 -14.32 0.44 -13.46
CA ILE A 15 -13.11 0.10 -12.73
C ILE A 15 -12.76 -1.33 -13.17
N ALA A 16 -11.83 -1.46 -14.11
CA ALA A 16 -11.16 -2.71 -14.38
C ALA A 16 -10.39 -3.09 -13.11
N GLY A 17 -10.93 -4.04 -12.34
CA GLY A 17 -10.23 -4.67 -11.24
C GLY A 17 -9.06 -5.45 -11.81
N ALA A 18 -7.89 -4.81 -11.94
CA ALA A 18 -6.64 -5.51 -12.13
C ALA A 18 -6.44 -6.38 -10.90
N ALA A 19 -6.73 -7.67 -11.04
CA ALA A 19 -6.32 -8.67 -10.08
C ALA A 19 -4.80 -8.60 -10.01
N VAL A 20 -4.29 -7.92 -8.99
CA VAL A 20 -2.86 -7.91 -8.71
C VAL A 20 -2.48 -9.35 -8.40
N PRO A 21 -1.67 -10.01 -9.24
CA PRO A 21 -1.20 -11.34 -8.96
C PRO A 21 -0.50 -11.32 -7.59
N ALA A 22 -0.94 -12.22 -6.70
CA ALA A 22 -0.32 -12.44 -5.39
C ALA A 22 1.04 -13.13 -5.61
N HIS A 23 2.00 -12.38 -6.12
CA HIS A 23 3.38 -12.79 -6.18
C HIS A 23 3.91 -12.83 -4.74
N ALA A 24 4.68 -13.87 -4.42
CA ALA A 24 5.48 -13.87 -3.21
C ALA A 24 6.36 -12.61 -3.24
N MET A 25 6.06 -11.67 -2.33
CA MET A 25 6.66 -10.35 -2.36
C MET A 25 8.18 -10.49 -2.19
N THR A 26 8.94 -10.11 -3.21
CA THR A 26 10.40 -10.17 -3.16
C THR A 26 10.94 -9.03 -2.30
N GLN A 27 12.19 -9.15 -1.85
CA GLN A 27 12.83 -8.11 -1.04
C GLN A 27 12.90 -6.76 -1.79
N ASP A 28 13.17 -6.78 -3.10
CA ASP A 28 13.21 -5.57 -3.92
C ASP A 28 11.83 -4.93 -4.09
N GLU A 29 10.77 -5.76 -4.21
CA GLU A 29 9.39 -5.27 -4.31
C GLU A 29 8.93 -4.65 -2.98
N LEU A 30 9.33 -5.24 -1.84
CA LEU A 30 9.12 -4.65 -0.51
C LEU A 30 9.76 -3.27 -0.45
N VAL A 31 11.04 -3.17 -0.81
CA VAL A 31 11.78 -1.91 -0.76
C VAL A 31 11.12 -0.85 -1.64
N THR A 32 10.71 -1.23 -2.85
CA THR A 32 10.03 -0.33 -3.80
C THR A 32 8.69 0.16 -3.24
N LYS A 33 7.87 -0.72 -2.66
CA LYS A 33 6.59 -0.34 -2.03
C LYS A 33 6.79 0.59 -0.84
N LEU A 34 7.79 0.31 -0.01
CA LEU A 34 8.14 1.14 1.14
C LEU A 34 8.65 2.52 0.69
N GLN A 35 9.51 2.58 -0.33
CA GLN A 35 9.95 3.85 -0.92
C GLN A 35 8.80 4.65 -1.52
N ALA A 36 7.88 4.00 -2.24
CA ALA A 36 6.68 4.63 -2.79
C ALA A 36 5.74 5.17 -1.70
N ALA A 37 5.73 4.54 -0.52
CA ALA A 37 5.00 5.01 0.66
C ALA A 37 5.74 6.10 1.47
N GLY A 38 6.93 6.52 1.02
CA GLY A 38 7.72 7.59 1.64
C GLY A 38 8.67 7.12 2.75
N TYR A 39 8.97 5.83 2.82
CA TYR A 39 9.98 5.29 3.72
C TYR A 39 11.36 5.23 3.04
N ALA A 40 12.40 5.64 3.76
CA ALA A 40 13.79 5.59 3.34
C ALA A 40 14.61 4.64 4.23
N ASP A 41 15.86 4.37 3.87
CA ASP A 41 16.82 3.62 4.70
C ASP A 41 16.28 2.28 5.25
N ILE A 42 15.64 1.52 4.38
CA ILE A 42 14.99 0.25 4.73
C ILE A 42 16.07 -0.80 5.04
N SER A 43 15.99 -1.39 6.23
CA SER A 43 16.97 -2.34 6.76
C SER A 43 16.31 -3.32 7.75
N ASP A 44 17.08 -4.31 8.23
CA ASP A 44 16.62 -5.26 9.26
C ASP A 44 15.33 -6.01 8.85
N VAL A 45 15.22 -6.36 7.57
CA VAL A 45 14.09 -7.11 7.03
C VAL A 45 14.15 -8.54 7.54
N LYS A 46 13.13 -8.97 8.28
CA LYS A 46 13.03 -10.29 8.92
C LYS A 46 11.63 -10.86 8.74
N SER A 47 11.53 -12.14 8.39
CA SER A 47 10.26 -12.85 8.40
C SER A 47 9.89 -13.26 9.84
N THR A 48 8.64 -13.01 10.24
CA THR A 48 8.05 -13.40 11.52
C THR A 48 6.78 -14.22 11.27
N ALA A 49 6.20 -14.79 12.32
CA ALA A 49 4.94 -15.55 12.20
C ALA A 49 3.75 -14.68 11.72
N GLU A 50 3.84 -13.36 11.90
CA GLU A 50 2.80 -12.38 11.54
C GLU A 50 2.99 -11.81 10.12
N GLY A 51 4.16 -12.06 9.50
CA GLY A 51 4.51 -11.54 8.18
C GLY A 51 6.01 -11.22 8.05
N MET A 52 6.34 -10.03 7.60
CA MET A 52 7.71 -9.49 7.60
C MET A 52 7.79 -8.25 8.47
N THR A 53 8.93 -8.04 9.13
CA THR A 53 9.23 -6.79 9.82
C THR A 53 10.41 -6.11 9.16
N ALA A 54 10.39 -4.79 9.06
CA ALA A 54 11.50 -3.99 8.55
C ALA A 54 11.70 -2.74 9.43
N LYS A 55 12.90 -2.20 9.46
CA LYS A 55 13.18 -0.86 9.96
C LYS A 55 13.30 0.09 8.79
N ALA A 56 12.77 1.28 8.92
CA ALA A 56 12.90 2.32 7.91
C ALA A 56 12.93 3.71 8.57
N MET A 57 13.24 4.73 7.79
CA MET A 57 13.16 6.14 8.17
C MET A 57 11.94 6.77 7.50
N LYS A 58 11.09 7.43 8.27
CA LYS A 58 9.99 8.25 7.74
C LYS A 58 10.13 9.65 8.30
N ASN A 59 10.21 10.66 7.42
CA ASN A 59 10.41 12.06 7.83
C ASN A 59 11.61 12.26 8.78
N GLY A 60 12.71 11.53 8.56
CA GLY A 60 13.91 11.59 9.40
C GLY A 60 13.78 10.90 10.77
N LYS A 61 12.68 10.20 11.04
CA LYS A 61 12.47 9.42 12.26
C LYS A 61 12.54 7.92 11.97
N PRO A 62 13.24 7.13 12.80
CA PRO A 62 13.22 5.68 12.67
C PRO A 62 11.82 5.16 13.02
N VAL A 63 11.26 4.35 12.13
CA VAL A 63 9.98 3.67 12.28
C VAL A 63 10.16 2.18 12.06
N ARG A 64 9.42 1.38 12.81
CA ARG A 64 9.37 -0.06 12.60
C ARG A 64 8.12 -0.38 11.80
N LEU A 65 8.28 -1.22 10.80
CA LEU A 65 7.24 -1.62 9.88
C LEU A 65 6.95 -3.10 10.04
N VAL A 66 5.67 -3.44 10.07
CA VAL A 66 5.17 -4.81 10.03
C VAL A 66 4.37 -4.94 8.75
N ILE A 67 4.75 -5.88 7.91
CA ILE A 67 4.12 -6.18 6.64
C ILE A 67 3.43 -7.53 6.79
N ASP A 68 2.11 -7.56 6.72
CA ASP A 68 1.37 -8.82 6.81
C ASP A 68 1.49 -9.64 5.51
N SER A 69 0.97 -10.87 5.53
CA SER A 69 0.98 -11.76 4.37
C SER A 69 0.17 -11.22 3.17
N SER A 70 -0.70 -10.23 3.39
CA SER A 70 -1.42 -9.52 2.32
C SER A 70 -0.63 -8.37 1.71
N GLY A 71 0.58 -8.09 2.22
CA GLY A 71 1.42 -6.98 1.79
C GLY A 71 1.01 -5.63 2.38
N GLN A 72 0.13 -5.60 3.39
CA GLN A 72 -0.22 -4.35 4.06
C GLN A 72 0.88 -3.95 5.03
N VAL A 73 1.32 -2.70 4.93
CA VAL A 73 2.36 -2.13 5.77
C VAL A 73 1.72 -1.39 6.94
N LYS A 74 2.09 -1.76 8.16
CA LYS A 74 1.69 -1.11 9.41
C LYS A 74 2.90 -0.57 10.12
N GLU A 75 2.83 0.68 10.56
CA GLU A 75 3.83 1.26 11.46
C GLU A 75 3.59 0.72 12.88
N GLN A 76 4.64 0.18 13.48
CA GLN A 76 4.67 -0.20 14.89
C GLN A 76 5.38 0.92 15.65
N ASN A 77 4.62 1.64 16.47
CA ASN A 77 5.10 2.68 17.39
C ASN A 77 5.64 2.06 18.68
#